data_AF-A0AA39R7J9-F1
#
_entry.id   AF-A0AA39R7J9-F1
#
_cell.length_a   1.000
_cell.length_b   1.000
_cell.length_c   1.000
_cell.angle_alpha   90.00
_cell.angle_beta   90.00
_cell.angle_gamma   90.00
#
_symmetry.space_group_name_H-M   'P 1'
#
loop_
_entity.id
_entity.type
_entity.pdbx_description
1 polymer ?
#
loop_
_entity_poly.entity_id
_entity_poly.type
_entity_poly.pdbx_seq_one_letter_code
_entity_poly.pdbx_strand_id
1 'polypeptide(L)'
;MLFKFFSASALSAIALLTQISTQTSHHGRRSRTYPLGDHKPVALQRRDVTQPEVVQLQSEYSQFKGWMTTFFASANASDPGVATLQVQFTAYDGWITNFFGQAGIASASAASIAPMTSKPPASVKSAPVSSPPPASASSASTSLSSPSGTASPLYANSTGPANVPVAGPTGTGSAGAVATFNAKASTNQAVYYGQTPQTADVALGTICEDPSVDIVVLAFLKTYFGPGGYPVLNLGAACGSDATTEAQAKGATGILNCPEVAGNITICQNKGKKVMLSLGGADGTTVFASEQQAVAFATTVWDIFGGGTSDVGRPFGNNKLDGFDIDTEQKNPAYYTNFTTALRQTFTQDPSKTYYISAAPQCPRPDASIPLDAMQEMDFVWVQFYNNGDCNVGESGFMASLTAWSGDLSAKGAGPQLYIGGPACETCGPHGFLEPTAVAPAIQAVHSTGLKNVGGMMLWDGSEAMLNTNGTGGKTYLQVVKAALT
;
A
#
# COMPACT_ATOMS: atom_id res chain seq x y z
N MET A 1 -17.84 -9.60 3.92
CA MET A 1 -17.20 -9.56 2.58
C MET A 1 -17.99 -8.70 1.59
N LEU A 2 -19.30 -8.90 1.40
CA LEU A 2 -20.13 -8.05 0.52
C LEU A 2 -20.16 -6.55 0.93
N PHE A 3 -20.02 -6.22 2.21
CA PHE A 3 -19.98 -4.82 2.68
C PHE A 3 -18.76 -4.00 2.22
N LYS A 4 -17.64 -4.65 1.85
CA LYS A 4 -16.37 -3.97 1.53
C LYS A 4 -16.22 -3.60 0.05
N PHE A 5 -16.92 -4.28 -0.86
CA PHE A 5 -16.85 -4.00 -2.30
C PHE A 5 -17.75 -2.82 -2.72
N PHE A 6 -18.88 -2.63 -2.03
CA PHE A 6 -19.92 -1.70 -2.46
C PHE A 6 -19.81 -0.31 -1.83
N SER A 7 -19.07 -0.15 -0.72
CA SER A 7 -18.82 1.18 -0.12
C SER A 7 -17.99 2.06 -1.04
N ALA A 8 -17.02 1.51 -1.77
CA ALA A 8 -16.15 2.27 -2.67
C ALA A 8 -16.93 2.85 -3.86
N SER A 9 -17.74 2.04 -4.56
CA SER A 9 -18.53 2.52 -5.71
C SER A 9 -19.62 3.50 -5.31
N ALA A 10 -20.29 3.27 -4.17
CA ALA A 10 -21.29 4.20 -3.65
C ALA A 10 -20.68 5.52 -3.16
N LEU A 11 -19.51 5.47 -2.50
CA LEU A 11 -18.78 6.67 -2.09
C LEU A 11 -18.24 7.45 -3.29
N SER A 12 -17.79 6.78 -4.36
CA SER A 12 -17.36 7.44 -5.60
C SER A 12 -18.53 8.10 -6.33
N ALA A 13 -19.70 7.45 -6.39
CA ALA A 13 -20.91 8.04 -6.95
C ALA A 13 -21.40 9.23 -6.10
N ILE A 14 -21.38 9.12 -4.76
CA ILE A 14 -21.73 10.20 -3.84
C ILE A 14 -20.74 11.36 -3.95
N ALA A 15 -19.43 11.10 -4.04
CA ALA A 15 -18.40 12.13 -4.19
C ALA A 15 -18.55 12.89 -5.53
N LEU A 16 -18.81 12.16 -6.62
CA LEU A 16 -19.04 12.74 -7.94
C LEU A 16 -20.34 13.57 -7.97
N LEU A 17 -21.43 13.07 -7.38
CA LEU A 17 -22.70 13.81 -7.29
C LEU A 17 -22.60 15.03 -6.36
N THR A 18 -21.80 14.97 -5.30
CA THR A 18 -21.53 16.11 -4.39
C THR A 18 -20.72 17.20 -5.11
N GLN A 19 -19.74 16.81 -5.93
CA GLN A 19 -19.04 17.74 -6.82
C GLN A 19 -19.98 18.42 -7.82
N ILE A 20 -20.98 17.71 -8.36
CA ILE A 20 -21.95 18.29 -9.31
C ILE A 20 -22.96 19.23 -8.60
N SER A 21 -23.42 18.89 -7.39
CA SER A 21 -24.38 19.71 -6.63
C SER A 21 -23.80 21.07 -6.18
N THR A 22 -22.51 21.12 -5.86
CA THR A 22 -21.83 22.39 -5.53
C THR A 22 -21.70 23.33 -6.75
N GLN A 23 -21.73 22.79 -7.97
CA GLN A 23 -21.69 23.60 -9.21
C GLN A 23 -23.06 24.19 -9.60
N THR A 24 -24.17 23.51 -9.31
CA THR A 24 -25.53 24.01 -9.62
C THR A 24 -26.04 25.04 -8.60
N SER A 25 -25.60 24.96 -7.34
CA SER A 25 -25.89 25.95 -6.28
C SER A 25 -25.50 27.40 -6.66
N HIS A 26 -24.44 27.57 -7.47
CA HIS A 26 -23.98 28.89 -7.91
C HIS A 26 -24.78 29.50 -9.08
N HIS A 27 -25.79 28.81 -9.62
CA HIS A 27 -26.68 29.37 -10.64
C HIS A 27 -27.93 30.09 -10.10
N GLY A 28 -28.16 30.10 -8.78
CA GLY A 28 -29.38 30.66 -8.18
C GLY A 28 -29.38 32.14 -7.78
N ARG A 29 -28.27 32.89 -7.88
CA ARG A 29 -28.24 34.32 -7.49
C ARG A 29 -27.63 35.20 -8.57
N ARG A 30 -28.47 35.78 -9.42
CA ARG A 30 -28.10 36.95 -10.26
C ARG A 30 -28.43 38.27 -9.55
N SER A 31 -27.38 39.10 -9.47
CA SER A 31 -27.33 40.57 -9.58
C SER A 31 -28.14 41.47 -8.63
N ARG A 32 -27.41 42.16 -7.73
CA ARG A 32 -27.49 43.62 -7.59
C ARG A 32 -26.07 44.20 -7.52
N THR A 33 -25.81 45.20 -8.36
CA THR A 33 -24.57 45.96 -8.53
C THR A 33 -24.30 46.93 -7.37
N TYR A 34 -23.02 47.20 -7.05
CA TYR A 34 -22.36 48.53 -6.93
C TYR A 34 -20.82 48.34 -6.79
N PRO A 35 -19.98 49.33 -7.16
CA PRO A 35 -18.59 49.14 -7.63
C PRO A 35 -17.50 49.42 -6.58
N LEU A 36 -16.30 48.84 -6.78
CA LEU A 36 -14.94 49.43 -6.68
C LEU A 36 -13.87 48.37 -6.32
N GLY A 37 -12.73 48.38 -7.04
CA GLY A 37 -11.44 47.85 -6.58
C GLY A 37 -10.88 46.65 -7.34
N ASP A 38 -9.83 46.87 -8.14
CA ASP A 38 -9.09 45.91 -8.95
C ASP A 38 -8.50 44.72 -8.18
N HIS A 39 -8.89 43.49 -8.54
CA HIS A 39 -8.03 42.29 -8.58
C HIS A 39 -8.67 41.26 -9.53
N LYS A 40 -7.93 40.81 -10.56
CA LYS A 40 -8.37 39.71 -11.45
C LYS A 40 -8.16 38.36 -10.75
N PRO A 41 -9.19 37.51 -10.57
CA PRO A 41 -9.01 36.10 -10.25
C PRO A 41 -8.71 35.30 -11.52
N VAL A 42 -7.74 34.39 -11.45
CA VAL A 42 -7.49 33.36 -12.47
C VAL A 42 -8.68 32.40 -12.51
N ALA A 43 -9.21 32.14 -13.71
CA ALA A 43 -10.39 31.31 -13.91
C ALA A 43 -10.04 29.80 -13.81
N LEU A 44 -10.64 29.10 -12.86
CA LEU A 44 -10.78 27.63 -12.90
C LEU A 44 -11.66 27.27 -14.11
N GLN A 45 -11.15 26.47 -15.04
CA GLN A 45 -11.94 25.97 -16.18
C GLN A 45 -13.04 25.04 -15.66
N ARG A 46 -14.29 25.44 -15.89
CA ARG A 46 -15.50 24.63 -15.68
C ARG A 46 -15.55 23.57 -16.79
N ARG A 47 -15.74 22.29 -16.43
CA ARG A 47 -16.12 21.25 -17.39
C ARG A 47 -17.60 20.95 -17.20
N ASP A 48 -18.40 21.14 -18.25
CA ASP A 48 -19.81 20.76 -18.26
C ASP A 48 -19.92 19.23 -18.33
N VAL A 49 -20.70 18.64 -17.42
CA VAL A 49 -21.06 17.21 -17.47
C VAL A 49 -22.01 16.99 -18.64
N THR A 50 -21.70 16.02 -19.49
CA THR A 50 -22.47 15.75 -20.70
C THR A 50 -23.71 14.91 -20.40
N GLN A 51 -24.79 15.10 -21.17
CA GLN A 51 -26.02 14.31 -21.04
C GLN A 51 -25.79 12.78 -21.07
N PRO A 52 -24.90 12.22 -21.92
CA PRO A 52 -24.58 10.79 -21.91
C PRO A 52 -23.98 10.30 -20.58
N GLU A 53 -23.13 11.11 -19.93
CA GLU A 53 -22.54 10.77 -18.62
C GLU A 53 -23.63 10.73 -17.54
N VAL A 54 -24.60 11.64 -17.58
CA VAL A 54 -25.73 11.65 -16.62
C VAL A 54 -26.63 10.42 -16.81
N VAL A 55 -26.91 10.03 -18.06
CA VAL A 55 -27.70 8.83 -18.38
C VAL A 55 -27.00 7.55 -17.92
N GLN A 56 -25.68 7.46 -18.10
CA GLN A 56 -24.90 6.33 -17.62
C GLN A 56 -24.95 6.21 -16.09
N LEU A 57 -24.74 7.33 -15.39
CA LEU A 57 -24.83 7.38 -13.92
C LEU A 57 -26.22 6.98 -13.41
N GLN A 58 -27.27 7.40 -14.10
CA GLN A 58 -28.65 7.02 -13.75
C GLN A 58 -28.90 5.51 -13.93
N SER A 59 -28.32 4.89 -14.96
CA SER A 59 -28.39 3.45 -15.19
C SER A 59 -27.66 2.65 -14.11
N GLU A 60 -26.43 3.04 -13.79
CA GLU A 60 -25.62 2.40 -12.75
C GLU A 60 -26.28 2.51 -11.37
N TYR A 61 -26.84 3.68 -11.06
CA TYR A 61 -27.59 3.90 -9.82
C TYR A 61 -28.84 3.02 -9.73
N SER A 62 -29.59 2.87 -10.83
CA SER A 62 -30.79 2.05 -10.87
C SER A 62 -30.49 0.56 -10.61
N GLN A 63 -29.37 0.06 -11.14
CA GLN A 63 -28.91 -1.31 -10.88
C GLN A 63 -28.51 -1.50 -9.41
N PHE A 64 -27.75 -0.55 -8.85
CA PHE A 64 -27.38 -0.56 -7.44
C PHE A 64 -28.60 -0.54 -6.51
N LYS A 65 -29.60 0.31 -6.81
CA LYS A 65 -30.86 0.39 -6.06
C LYS A 65 -31.62 -0.94 -6.07
N GLY A 66 -31.70 -1.61 -7.21
CA GLY A 66 -32.33 -2.93 -7.33
C GLY A 66 -31.63 -3.99 -6.48
N TRP A 67 -30.29 -3.96 -6.46
CA TRP A 67 -29.49 -4.86 -5.64
C TRP A 67 -29.71 -4.62 -4.14
N MET A 68 -29.62 -3.36 -3.68
CA MET A 68 -29.84 -2.99 -2.27
C MET A 68 -31.24 -3.39 -1.78
N THR A 69 -32.27 -3.20 -2.64
CA THR A 69 -33.64 -3.63 -2.33
C THR A 69 -33.72 -5.14 -2.11
N THR A 70 -33.02 -5.93 -2.93
CA THR A 70 -32.97 -7.39 -2.81
C THR A 70 -32.19 -7.84 -1.58
N PHE A 71 -31.08 -7.15 -1.27
CA PHE A 71 -30.30 -7.38 -0.05
C PHE A 71 -31.17 -7.17 1.19
N PHE A 72 -31.87 -6.04 1.31
CA PHE A 72 -32.70 -5.75 2.47
C PHE A 72 -33.91 -6.69 2.61
N ALA A 73 -34.47 -7.17 1.49
CA ALA A 73 -35.54 -8.15 1.51
C ALA A 73 -35.10 -9.54 2.03
N SER A 74 -33.80 -9.85 1.96
CA SER A 74 -33.23 -11.14 2.39
C SER A 74 -32.43 -11.06 3.70
N ALA A 75 -32.10 -9.85 4.15
CA ALA A 75 -31.32 -9.62 5.36
C ALA A 75 -32.16 -9.74 6.63
N ASN A 76 -31.53 -10.15 7.74
CA ASN A 76 -32.19 -10.19 9.03
C ASN A 76 -32.42 -8.76 9.56
N ALA A 77 -33.67 -8.30 9.55
CA ALA A 77 -34.04 -6.95 10.00
C ALA A 77 -33.78 -6.68 11.50
N SER A 78 -33.52 -7.73 12.29
CA SER A 78 -33.14 -7.60 13.71
C SER A 78 -31.66 -7.28 13.91
N ASP A 79 -30.84 -7.33 12.85
CA ASP A 79 -29.42 -6.96 12.91
C ASP A 79 -29.28 -5.43 12.95
N PRO A 80 -28.67 -4.85 14.01
CA PRO A 80 -28.49 -3.41 14.14
C PRO A 80 -27.69 -2.77 12.99
N GLY A 81 -26.77 -3.51 12.38
CA GLY A 81 -26.00 -3.08 11.22
C GLY A 81 -26.85 -3.00 9.95
N VAL A 82 -27.77 -3.94 9.75
CA VAL A 82 -28.73 -3.92 8.63
C VAL A 82 -29.72 -2.77 8.79
N ALA A 83 -30.24 -2.54 9.99
CA ALA A 83 -31.14 -1.43 10.28
C ALA A 83 -30.47 -0.06 10.05
N THR A 84 -29.21 0.09 10.50
CA THR A 84 -28.44 1.32 10.28
C THR A 84 -28.18 1.56 8.79
N LEU A 85 -27.81 0.52 8.05
CA LEU A 85 -27.57 0.61 6.61
C LEU A 85 -28.86 0.94 5.83
N GLN A 86 -30.01 0.37 6.24
CA GLN A 86 -31.30 0.67 5.64
C GLN A 86 -31.64 2.16 5.74
N VAL A 87 -31.47 2.74 6.94
CA VAL A 87 -31.75 4.17 7.19
C VAL A 87 -30.83 5.06 6.35
N GLN A 88 -29.53 4.75 6.30
CA GLN A 88 -28.59 5.49 5.46
C GLN A 88 -28.94 5.38 3.99
N PHE A 89 -29.20 4.17 3.49
CA PHE A 89 -29.57 3.95 2.10
C PHE A 89 -30.85 4.70 1.70
N THR A 90 -31.89 4.71 2.54
CA THR A 90 -33.12 5.46 2.28
C THR A 90 -32.88 6.98 2.22
N ALA A 91 -32.01 7.52 3.09
CA ALA A 91 -31.66 8.94 3.06
C ALA A 91 -30.89 9.31 1.77
N TYR A 92 -29.94 8.47 1.36
CA TYR A 92 -29.20 8.67 0.12
C TYR A 92 -30.09 8.50 -1.12
N ASP A 93 -31.00 7.51 -1.14
CA ASP A 93 -31.91 7.30 -2.26
C ASP A 93 -32.86 8.48 -2.49
N GLY A 94 -33.37 9.09 -1.41
CA GLY A 94 -34.15 10.31 -1.50
C GLY A 94 -33.36 11.49 -2.07
N TRP A 95 -32.08 11.64 -1.68
CA TRP A 95 -31.22 12.69 -2.19
C TRP A 95 -30.88 12.50 -3.68
N ILE A 96 -30.50 11.28 -4.09
CA ILE A 96 -30.13 10.95 -5.48
C ILE A 96 -31.34 11.07 -6.41
N THR A 97 -32.53 10.64 -5.94
CA THR A 97 -33.77 10.78 -6.72
C THR A 97 -34.13 12.25 -6.94
N ASN A 98 -33.96 13.10 -5.92
CA ASN A 98 -34.17 14.55 -6.04
C ASN A 98 -33.15 15.21 -6.98
N PHE A 99 -31.89 14.76 -6.96
CA PHE A 99 -30.84 15.24 -7.86
C PHE A 99 -31.21 15.00 -9.34
N PHE A 100 -31.57 13.76 -9.70
CA PHE A 100 -31.98 13.45 -11.07
C PHE A 100 -33.31 14.13 -11.47
N GLY A 101 -34.23 14.30 -10.51
CA GLY A 101 -35.48 15.03 -10.72
C GLY A 101 -35.29 16.52 -11.01
N GLN A 102 -34.34 17.18 -10.33
CA GLN A 102 -33.99 18.59 -10.58
C GLN A 102 -33.20 18.81 -11.88
N ALA A 103 -32.50 17.78 -12.38
CA ALA A 103 -31.79 17.81 -13.65
C ALA A 103 -32.73 17.74 -14.90
N GLY A 104 -34.05 17.63 -14.70
CA GLY A 104 -35.03 17.66 -15.80
C GLY A 104 -35.07 16.41 -16.67
N ILE A 105 -34.47 15.30 -16.23
CA ILE A 105 -34.43 14.05 -16.98
C ILE A 105 -35.63 13.19 -16.56
N ALA A 106 -36.69 13.22 -17.38
CA ALA A 106 -37.81 12.29 -17.21
C ALA A 106 -37.31 10.85 -17.36
N SER A 107 -37.77 9.97 -16.47
CA SER A 107 -37.46 8.54 -16.46
C SER A 107 -37.57 7.91 -17.85
N ALA A 108 -36.46 7.46 -18.42
CA ALA A 108 -36.52 6.52 -19.54
C ALA A 108 -37.12 5.21 -19.03
N SER A 109 -38.32 4.88 -19.52
CA SER A 109 -39.00 3.63 -19.21
C SER A 109 -38.14 2.43 -19.60
N ALA A 110 -38.06 1.44 -18.71
CA ALA A 110 -37.42 0.16 -18.92
C ALA A 110 -37.92 -0.51 -20.21
N ALA A 111 -37.02 -0.71 -21.18
CA ALA A 111 -37.25 -1.61 -22.30
C ALA A 111 -35.94 -2.32 -22.70
N SER A 112 -35.93 -3.63 -22.45
CA SER A 112 -35.06 -4.68 -22.99
C SER A 112 -33.55 -4.59 -22.82
N ILE A 113 -33.05 -5.16 -21.72
CA ILE A 113 -31.85 -6.01 -21.76
C ILE A 113 -32.19 -7.32 -21.04
N ALA A 114 -32.01 -8.45 -21.73
CA ALA A 114 -32.42 -9.79 -21.29
C ALA A 114 -31.64 -10.27 -20.04
N PRO A 115 -32.25 -11.08 -19.16
CA PRO A 115 -31.59 -11.58 -17.96
C PRO A 115 -30.58 -12.69 -18.32
N MET A 116 -29.32 -12.51 -17.95
CA MET A 116 -28.38 -13.64 -17.88
C MET A 116 -28.73 -14.47 -16.64
N THR A 117 -29.29 -15.65 -16.87
CA THR A 117 -29.50 -16.67 -15.84
C THR A 117 -28.15 -17.26 -15.43
N SER A 118 -27.63 -16.88 -14.27
CA SER A 118 -26.71 -17.74 -13.52
C SER A 118 -27.27 -17.97 -12.12
N LYS A 119 -27.51 -19.24 -11.83
CA LYS A 119 -28.13 -19.75 -10.60
C LYS A 119 -27.12 -19.65 -9.46
N PRO A 120 -27.48 -19.12 -8.28
CA PRO A 120 -26.60 -19.15 -7.12
C PRO A 120 -26.42 -20.59 -6.61
N PRO A 121 -25.23 -21.00 -6.14
CA PRO A 121 -25.04 -22.30 -5.51
C PRO A 121 -25.87 -22.39 -4.22
N ALA A 122 -26.46 -23.57 -4.02
CA ALA A 122 -27.41 -23.84 -2.96
C ALA A 122 -26.78 -23.73 -1.55
N SER A 123 -27.55 -23.12 -0.65
CA SER A 123 -27.39 -23.16 0.80
C SER A 123 -27.31 -24.60 1.32
N VAL A 124 -26.17 -24.98 1.91
CA VAL A 124 -26.05 -26.22 2.68
C VAL A 124 -26.67 -26.00 4.05
N LYS A 125 -27.74 -26.75 4.34
CA LYS A 125 -28.36 -26.84 5.65
C LYS A 125 -27.43 -27.56 6.64
N SER A 126 -27.29 -26.97 7.81
CA SER A 126 -26.76 -27.56 9.03
C SER A 126 -27.51 -28.84 9.44
N ALA A 127 -26.75 -29.88 9.79
CA ALA A 127 -27.23 -31.11 10.42
C ALA A 127 -26.56 -31.29 11.80
N PRO A 128 -27.18 -32.05 12.74
CA PRO A 128 -27.05 -31.80 14.18
C PRO A 128 -25.82 -32.44 14.84
N VAL A 129 -25.46 -31.82 15.96
CA VAL A 129 -24.44 -32.21 16.94
C VAL A 129 -24.75 -33.57 17.54
N SER A 130 -23.74 -34.46 17.57
CA SER A 130 -23.74 -35.67 18.40
C SER A 130 -22.51 -35.66 19.32
N SER A 131 -22.76 -35.96 20.59
CA SER A 131 -21.85 -35.85 21.73
C SER A 131 -20.75 -36.93 21.74
N PRO A 132 -19.56 -36.66 22.29
CA PRO A 132 -18.54 -37.68 22.53
C PRO A 132 -18.70 -38.35 23.92
N PRO A 133 -18.37 -39.64 24.09
CA PRO A 133 -18.26 -40.29 25.40
C PRO A 133 -16.85 -40.07 26.03
N PRO A 134 -16.68 -40.36 27.34
CA PRO A 134 -15.58 -39.83 28.14
C PRO A 134 -14.30 -40.70 28.16
N ALA A 135 -13.26 -40.08 28.73
CA ALA A 135 -11.85 -40.48 28.78
C ALA A 135 -11.54 -41.81 29.50
N SER A 136 -10.39 -42.39 29.14
CA SER A 136 -9.59 -43.25 30.02
C SER A 136 -8.09 -43.06 29.78
N ALA A 137 -7.37 -42.81 30.86
CA ALA A 137 -5.92 -42.71 30.96
C ALA A 137 -5.23 -44.08 30.85
N SER A 138 -4.01 -44.10 30.32
CA SER A 138 -2.98 -45.02 30.80
C SER A 138 -1.56 -44.49 30.50
N SER A 139 -0.79 -44.45 31.57
CA SER A 139 0.65 -44.29 31.66
C SER A 139 1.39 -45.54 31.19
N ALA A 140 2.52 -45.39 30.49
CA ALA A 140 3.70 -46.26 30.68
C ALA A 140 4.95 -45.65 30.02
N SER A 141 5.91 -45.33 30.87
CA SER A 141 7.33 -45.18 30.60
C SER A 141 7.96 -46.46 30.06
N THR A 142 8.94 -46.36 29.15
CA THR A 142 10.22 -47.10 29.27
C THR A 142 11.30 -46.47 28.39
N SER A 143 12.49 -46.49 28.98
CA SER A 143 13.80 -45.91 28.69
C SER A 143 14.67 -46.67 27.67
N LEU A 144 15.76 -45.99 27.26
CA LEU A 144 17.07 -46.49 26.76
C LEU A 144 17.07 -47.01 25.31
N SER A 145 18.04 -46.72 24.43
CA SER A 145 19.45 -46.33 24.59
C SER A 145 20.04 -45.91 23.22
N SER A 146 20.98 -44.96 23.22
CA SER A 146 21.94 -44.73 22.12
C SER A 146 22.94 -45.90 21.99
N PRO A 147 23.63 -46.04 20.84
CA PRO A 147 25.03 -45.61 20.87
C PRO A 147 25.52 -44.92 19.58
N SER A 148 26.55 -44.11 19.78
CA SER A 148 27.44 -43.50 18.78
C SER A 148 28.28 -44.55 18.05
N GLY A 149 28.66 -44.28 16.80
CA GLY A 149 29.64 -45.08 16.07
C GLY A 149 29.99 -44.47 14.71
N THR A 150 31.16 -43.84 14.65
CA THR A 150 31.90 -43.35 13.49
C THR A 150 32.22 -44.45 12.46
N ALA A 151 32.16 -44.13 11.15
CA ALA A 151 33.23 -44.34 10.14
C ALA A 151 32.68 -44.34 8.69
N SER A 152 33.31 -43.55 7.81
CA SER A 152 33.46 -43.88 6.38
C SER A 152 34.65 -44.84 6.22
N PRO A 153 34.80 -45.65 5.14
CA PRO A 153 35.22 -45.13 3.82
C PRO A 153 34.72 -45.87 2.55
N LEU A 154 34.63 -45.09 1.46
CA LEU A 154 35.16 -45.28 0.08
C LEU A 154 34.88 -46.51 -0.83
N TYR A 155 34.66 -46.14 -2.10
CA TYR A 155 34.90 -46.79 -3.41
C TYR A 155 33.96 -47.89 -3.94
N ALA A 156 33.28 -47.60 -5.05
CA ALA A 156 33.51 -48.29 -6.33
C ALA A 156 32.98 -47.47 -7.53
N ASN A 157 33.79 -47.50 -8.58
CA ASN A 157 33.78 -46.73 -9.82
C ASN A 157 33.12 -47.57 -10.93
N SER A 158 32.46 -46.96 -11.92
CA SER A 158 32.32 -47.57 -13.26
C SER A 158 32.35 -46.50 -14.34
N THR A 159 33.10 -46.80 -15.39
CA THR A 159 33.71 -45.90 -16.35
C THR A 159 33.11 -46.04 -17.76
N GLY A 160 32.97 -44.92 -18.46
CA GLY A 160 33.27 -44.77 -19.91
C GLY A 160 32.12 -44.30 -20.81
N PRO A 161 32.39 -43.77 -22.02
CA PRO A 161 33.59 -43.09 -22.50
C PRO A 161 33.32 -41.62 -22.93
N ALA A 162 34.42 -40.88 -23.07
CA ALA A 162 34.48 -39.48 -23.46
C ALA A 162 33.96 -39.21 -24.88
N ASN A 163 33.20 -38.12 -25.03
CA ASN A 163 32.97 -37.46 -26.32
C ASN A 163 33.42 -35.99 -26.25
N VAL A 164 34.12 -35.60 -27.30
CA VAL A 164 34.85 -34.34 -27.54
C VAL A 164 33.93 -33.12 -27.48
N PRO A 165 34.34 -31.98 -26.87
CA PRO A 165 33.53 -30.77 -26.88
C PRO A 165 33.66 -30.05 -28.23
N VAL A 166 32.53 -29.89 -28.94
CA VAL A 166 32.40 -28.99 -30.08
C VAL A 166 32.22 -27.57 -29.54
N ALA A 167 33.12 -26.67 -29.95
CA ALA A 167 33.12 -25.26 -29.59
C ALA A 167 31.86 -24.55 -30.13
N GLY A 168 30.97 -24.13 -29.22
CA GLY A 168 29.93 -23.13 -29.49
C GLY A 168 30.47 -21.72 -29.27
N PRO A 169 29.91 -20.70 -29.95
CA PRO A 169 30.49 -19.37 -29.96
C PRO A 169 30.47 -18.75 -28.56
N THR A 170 31.64 -18.32 -28.11
CA THR A 170 31.85 -17.49 -26.92
C THR A 170 31.18 -16.14 -27.12
N GLY A 171 29.88 -16.06 -26.84
CA GLY A 171 29.23 -14.82 -26.52
C GLY A 171 29.72 -14.38 -25.15
N THR A 172 30.67 -13.45 -25.10
CA THR A 172 30.97 -12.68 -23.89
C THR A 172 29.76 -11.80 -23.61
N GLY A 173 28.73 -12.39 -23.00
CA GLY A 173 27.72 -11.62 -22.29
C GLY A 173 28.45 -10.91 -21.17
N SER A 174 28.67 -9.61 -21.33
CA SER A 174 28.99 -8.75 -20.20
C SER A 174 27.86 -8.96 -19.20
N ALA A 175 28.14 -9.67 -18.11
CA ALA A 175 27.31 -9.60 -16.92
C ALA A 175 27.33 -8.11 -16.54
N GLY A 176 26.31 -7.37 -16.97
CA GLY A 176 26.17 -5.96 -16.66
C GLY A 176 26.30 -5.83 -15.15
N ALA A 177 27.25 -5.04 -14.69
CA ALA A 177 27.44 -4.80 -13.28
C ALA A 177 26.09 -4.32 -12.72
N VAL A 178 25.51 -5.08 -11.79
CA VAL A 178 24.31 -4.63 -11.07
C VAL A 178 24.72 -3.36 -10.35
N ALA A 179 24.12 -2.23 -10.74
CA ALA A 179 24.40 -0.95 -10.11
C ALA A 179 24.19 -1.10 -8.60
N THR A 180 25.24 -0.82 -7.83
CA THR A 180 25.16 -0.94 -6.37
C THR A 180 24.27 0.19 -5.85
N PHE A 181 23.19 -0.17 -5.15
CA PHE A 181 22.30 0.80 -4.51
C PHE A 181 23.09 1.75 -3.60
N ASN A 182 22.90 3.05 -3.79
CA ASN A 182 23.50 4.10 -2.96
C ASN A 182 22.41 4.79 -2.14
N ALA A 183 22.36 4.47 -0.84
CA ALA A 183 21.41 5.05 0.11
C ALA A 183 21.53 6.58 0.27
N LYS A 184 22.61 7.21 -0.21
CA LYS A 184 22.85 8.67 -0.15
C LYS A 184 22.75 9.36 -1.51
N ALA A 185 22.31 8.65 -2.56
CA ALA A 185 22.05 9.28 -3.84
C ALA A 185 20.78 10.15 -3.77
N SER A 186 20.79 11.29 -4.47
CA SER A 186 19.63 12.15 -4.65
C SER A 186 18.70 11.71 -5.78
N THR A 187 19.03 10.59 -6.42
CA THR A 187 18.39 10.09 -7.64
C THR A 187 17.60 8.80 -7.41
N ASN A 188 17.36 8.44 -6.14
CA ASN A 188 16.62 7.24 -5.80
C ASN A 188 15.12 7.46 -5.98
N GLN A 189 14.43 6.42 -6.42
CA GLN A 189 12.99 6.37 -6.51
C GLN A 189 12.47 5.19 -5.68
N ALA A 190 11.64 5.53 -4.68
CA ALA A 190 10.93 4.56 -3.87
C ALA A 190 9.49 4.40 -4.34
N VAL A 191 8.91 3.22 -4.21
CA VAL A 191 7.50 2.98 -4.53
C VAL A 191 6.84 2.13 -3.45
N TYR A 192 5.64 2.51 -3.04
CA TYR A 192 4.76 1.59 -2.32
C TYR A 192 4.21 0.52 -3.27
N TYR A 193 3.83 -0.63 -2.74
CA TYR A 193 3.21 -1.70 -3.50
C TYR A 193 2.29 -2.55 -2.62
N GLY A 194 1.05 -2.80 -3.07
CA GLY A 194 0.19 -3.83 -2.49
C GLY A 194 -1.26 -3.42 -2.22
N GLN A 195 -1.61 -2.12 -2.22
CA GLN A 195 -2.92 -1.69 -1.71
C GLN A 195 -3.87 -1.11 -2.78
N THR A 196 -3.35 -0.67 -3.92
CA THR A 196 -4.17 -0.15 -5.00
C THR A 196 -4.84 -1.27 -5.80
N PRO A 197 -6.00 -1.03 -6.43
CA PRO A 197 -6.65 -2.03 -7.31
C PRO A 197 -5.71 -2.59 -8.39
N GLN A 198 -4.83 -1.74 -8.92
CA GLN A 198 -3.87 -2.02 -10.00
C GLN A 198 -2.81 -3.03 -9.57
N THR A 199 -2.66 -3.27 -8.26
CA THR A 199 -1.85 -4.38 -7.73
C THR A 199 -2.32 -5.73 -8.27
N ALA A 200 -3.61 -5.88 -8.60
CA ALA A 200 -4.13 -7.11 -9.20
C ALA A 200 -3.62 -7.35 -10.64
N ASP A 201 -3.26 -6.29 -11.35
CA ASP A 201 -2.83 -6.33 -12.75
C ASP A 201 -1.31 -6.20 -12.91
N VAL A 202 -0.61 -5.68 -11.89
CA VAL A 202 0.83 -5.47 -11.89
C VAL A 202 1.49 -6.35 -10.82
N ALA A 203 2.08 -7.45 -11.25
CA ALA A 203 2.88 -8.30 -10.38
C ALA A 203 4.12 -7.54 -9.86
N LEU A 204 4.51 -7.81 -8.59
CA LEU A 204 5.69 -7.21 -7.97
C LEU A 204 6.96 -7.44 -8.82
N GLY A 205 7.08 -8.60 -9.45
CA GLY A 205 8.19 -8.92 -10.35
C GLY A 205 8.35 -7.89 -11.48
N THR A 206 7.26 -7.35 -12.03
CA THR A 206 7.31 -6.31 -13.08
C THR A 206 7.91 -5.00 -12.54
N ILE A 207 7.56 -4.61 -11.31
CA ILE A 207 8.17 -3.46 -10.62
C ILE A 207 9.66 -3.74 -10.36
N CYS A 208 10.01 -4.97 -9.96
CA CYS A 208 11.38 -5.40 -9.75
C CYS A 208 12.22 -5.40 -11.03
N GLU A 209 11.62 -5.58 -12.20
CA GLU A 209 12.34 -5.55 -13.48
C GLU A 209 12.62 -4.13 -13.97
N ASP A 210 11.82 -3.14 -13.57
CA ASP A 210 11.96 -1.77 -14.06
C ASP A 210 13.20 -1.08 -13.47
N PRO A 211 14.16 -0.60 -14.28
CA PRO A 211 15.37 0.07 -13.79
C PRO A 211 15.10 1.41 -13.11
N SER A 212 13.88 1.93 -13.20
CA SER A 212 13.47 3.21 -12.61
C SER A 212 13.23 3.14 -11.11
N VAL A 213 13.12 1.93 -10.54
CA VAL A 213 12.81 1.74 -9.11
C VAL A 213 14.05 1.32 -8.34
N ASP A 214 14.37 1.98 -7.23
CA ASP A 214 15.52 1.61 -6.38
C ASP A 214 15.07 0.93 -5.07
N ILE A 215 13.91 1.34 -4.55
CA ILE A 215 13.33 0.85 -3.29
C ILE A 215 11.86 0.48 -3.53
N VAL A 216 11.47 -0.72 -3.09
CA VAL A 216 10.08 -1.16 -3.02
C VAL A 216 9.67 -1.26 -1.55
N VAL A 217 8.51 -0.72 -1.23
CA VAL A 217 7.91 -0.70 0.11
C VAL A 217 6.60 -1.50 0.08
N LEU A 218 6.63 -2.71 0.64
CA LEU A 218 5.46 -3.59 0.68
C LEU A 218 4.44 -3.07 1.71
N ALA A 219 3.25 -2.73 1.24
CA ALA A 219 2.17 -2.17 2.02
C ALA A 219 1.05 -3.21 2.22
N PHE A 220 0.73 -3.66 3.45
CA PHE A 220 1.23 -3.26 4.77
C PHE A 220 1.16 -4.39 5.80
N LEU A 221 1.92 -4.24 6.88
CA LEU A 221 1.63 -4.82 8.19
C LEU A 221 0.63 -3.91 8.93
N LYS A 222 -0.67 -4.13 8.71
CA LYS A 222 -1.73 -3.20 9.13
C LYS A 222 -2.02 -3.18 10.62
N THR A 223 -1.84 -4.31 11.31
CA THR A 223 -2.17 -4.41 12.74
C THR A 223 -0.97 -4.95 13.49
N TYR A 224 -0.54 -4.29 14.55
CA TYR A 224 0.61 -4.74 15.35
C TYR A 224 0.25 -5.90 16.28
N PHE A 225 -0.92 -5.81 16.91
CA PHE A 225 -1.41 -6.79 17.89
C PHE A 225 -2.77 -7.36 17.46
N GLY A 226 -2.73 -8.31 16.54
CA GLY A 226 -3.90 -9.05 16.06
C GLY A 226 -4.25 -10.26 16.93
N PRO A 227 -5.10 -11.17 16.43
CA PRO A 227 -5.41 -12.42 17.10
C PRO A 227 -4.15 -13.22 17.45
N GLY A 228 -4.11 -13.77 18.67
CA GLY A 228 -2.95 -14.51 19.17
C GLY A 228 -1.75 -13.62 19.56
N GLY A 229 -1.88 -12.28 19.49
CA GLY A 229 -0.81 -11.34 19.80
C GLY A 229 0.17 -11.08 18.66
N TYR A 230 -0.08 -11.66 17.48
CA TYR A 230 0.76 -11.51 16.29
C TYR A 230 0.24 -10.41 15.35
N PRO A 231 1.12 -9.84 14.51
CA PRO A 231 0.68 -8.81 13.59
C PRO A 231 -0.16 -9.37 12.44
N VAL A 232 -0.87 -8.48 11.74
CA VAL A 232 -1.73 -8.81 10.59
C VAL A 232 -1.12 -8.20 9.33
N LEU A 233 -0.76 -9.07 8.38
CA LEU A 233 -0.26 -8.71 7.06
C LEU A 233 -1.42 -8.59 6.07
N ASN A 234 -1.43 -7.54 5.26
CA ASN A 234 -2.35 -7.38 4.15
C ASN A 234 -1.59 -6.75 2.99
N LEU A 235 -1.40 -7.48 1.89
CA LEU A 235 -0.77 -6.96 0.67
C LEU A 235 -1.79 -6.87 -0.48
N GLY A 236 -3.05 -6.59 -0.14
CA GLY A 236 -4.16 -6.51 -1.10
C GLY A 236 -4.23 -7.71 -2.03
N ALA A 237 -4.27 -7.46 -3.34
CA ALA A 237 -4.36 -8.50 -4.35
C ALA A 237 -3.04 -9.30 -4.53
N ALA A 238 -1.90 -8.77 -4.07
CA ALA A 238 -0.61 -9.44 -4.24
C ALA A 238 -0.41 -10.63 -3.30
N CYS A 239 -1.18 -10.74 -2.21
CA CYS A 239 -1.12 -11.90 -1.34
C CYS A 239 -2.47 -12.24 -0.72
N GLY A 240 -2.94 -13.44 -1.03
CA GLY A 240 -4.05 -14.11 -0.36
C GLY A 240 -3.86 -15.62 -0.45
N SER A 241 -4.19 -16.35 0.60
CA SER A 241 -4.27 -17.81 0.54
C SER A 241 -5.44 -18.32 1.37
N ASP A 242 -6.24 -19.22 0.78
CA ASP A 242 -7.37 -19.92 1.41
C ASP A 242 -6.93 -21.15 2.23
N ALA A 243 -5.63 -21.46 2.26
CA ALA A 243 -5.09 -22.61 2.98
C ALA A 243 -4.55 -22.21 4.36
N THR A 244 -4.77 -23.07 5.36
CA THR A 244 -4.21 -22.90 6.71
C THR A 244 -2.68 -22.89 6.65
N THR A 245 -2.07 -21.75 6.94
CA THR A 245 -0.62 -21.54 6.96
C THR A 245 -0.01 -22.13 8.24
N GLU A 246 1.31 -22.37 8.25
CA GLU A 246 2.05 -22.74 9.47
C GLU A 246 1.83 -21.71 10.58
N ALA A 247 1.84 -20.42 10.22
CA ALA A 247 1.59 -19.32 11.13
C ALA A 247 0.18 -19.39 11.73
N GLN A 248 -0.83 -19.64 10.89
CA GLN A 248 -2.22 -19.81 11.33
C GLN A 248 -2.37 -21.01 12.26
N ALA A 249 -1.70 -22.14 11.99
CA ALA A 249 -1.71 -23.31 12.85
C ALA A 249 -1.07 -23.04 14.23
N LYS A 250 -0.15 -22.06 14.32
CA LYS A 250 0.52 -21.63 15.54
C LYS A 250 -0.14 -20.42 16.22
N GLY A 251 -1.33 -20.01 15.76
CA GLY A 251 -2.11 -18.92 16.35
C GLY A 251 -1.84 -17.53 15.79
N ALA A 252 -0.86 -17.37 14.89
CA ALA A 252 -0.58 -16.13 14.17
C ALA A 252 -1.50 -15.99 12.94
N THR A 253 -2.81 -15.93 13.16
CA THR A 253 -3.79 -16.09 12.08
C THR A 253 -3.81 -14.94 11.07
N GLY A 254 -3.26 -13.78 11.44
CA GLY A 254 -3.10 -12.61 10.58
C GLY A 254 -1.85 -12.66 9.68
N ILE A 255 -0.97 -13.64 9.85
CA ILE A 255 0.21 -13.81 9.01
C ILE A 255 -0.13 -14.74 7.85
N LEU A 256 -0.10 -14.17 6.63
CA LEU A 256 -0.38 -14.88 5.39
C LEU A 256 0.83 -15.69 4.92
N ASN A 257 0.64 -16.60 3.95
CA ASN A 257 1.73 -17.22 3.21
C ASN A 257 1.71 -16.67 1.78
N CYS A 258 2.78 -15.97 1.37
CA CYS A 258 2.84 -15.21 0.13
C CYS A 258 3.97 -15.72 -0.78
N PRO A 259 3.87 -16.94 -1.35
CA PRO A 259 4.97 -17.54 -2.11
C PRO A 259 5.32 -16.78 -3.39
N GLU A 260 4.34 -16.17 -4.06
CA GLU A 260 4.59 -15.34 -5.25
C GLU A 260 5.35 -14.06 -4.88
N VAL A 261 4.90 -13.36 -3.83
CA VAL A 261 5.61 -12.20 -3.28
C VAL A 261 7.03 -12.59 -2.85
N ALA A 262 7.19 -13.75 -2.21
CA ALA A 262 8.51 -14.27 -1.83
C ALA A 262 9.44 -14.42 -3.05
N GLY A 263 8.98 -15.03 -4.14
CA GLY A 263 9.77 -15.14 -5.37
C GLY A 263 10.14 -13.78 -5.96
N ASN A 264 9.21 -12.83 -5.95
CA ASN A 264 9.42 -11.48 -6.47
C ASN A 264 10.38 -10.65 -5.60
N ILE A 265 10.36 -10.82 -4.26
CA ILE A 265 11.37 -10.23 -3.36
C ILE A 265 12.78 -10.66 -3.77
N THR A 266 12.98 -11.95 -4.03
CA THR A 266 14.28 -12.48 -4.48
C THR A 266 14.71 -11.84 -5.81
N ILE A 267 13.79 -11.64 -6.76
CA ILE A 267 14.07 -10.95 -8.04
C ILE A 267 14.53 -9.51 -7.79
N CYS A 268 13.78 -8.74 -7.00
CA CYS A 268 14.13 -7.37 -6.63
C CYS A 268 15.53 -7.27 -6.02
N GLN A 269 15.81 -8.10 -5.01
CA GLN A 269 17.09 -8.08 -4.29
C GLN A 269 18.27 -8.48 -5.18
N ASN A 270 18.09 -9.47 -6.07
CA ASN A 270 19.10 -9.87 -7.05
C ASN A 270 19.42 -8.77 -8.06
N LYS A 271 18.49 -7.82 -8.28
CA LYS A 271 18.70 -6.62 -9.10
C LYS A 271 19.25 -5.43 -8.33
N GLY A 272 19.66 -5.64 -7.08
CA GLY A 272 20.24 -4.61 -6.23
C GLY A 272 19.22 -3.69 -5.57
N LYS A 273 17.92 -3.86 -5.84
CA LYS A 273 16.84 -3.05 -5.23
C LYS A 273 16.66 -3.41 -3.76
N LYS A 274 16.16 -2.46 -2.98
CA LYS A 274 15.79 -2.69 -1.58
C LYS A 274 14.31 -3.01 -1.48
N VAL A 275 13.95 -4.02 -0.70
CA VAL A 275 12.56 -4.37 -0.42
C VAL A 275 12.30 -4.24 1.08
N MET A 276 11.46 -3.30 1.46
CA MET A 276 11.09 -3.00 2.85
C MET A 276 9.64 -3.40 3.10
N LEU A 277 9.26 -3.67 4.35
CA LEU A 277 7.86 -3.83 4.76
C LEU A 277 7.40 -2.59 5.48
N SER A 278 6.25 -2.03 5.09
CA SER A 278 5.64 -0.89 5.77
C SER A 278 4.66 -1.30 6.86
N LEU A 279 4.76 -0.62 7.99
CA LEU A 279 4.05 -0.86 9.23
C LEU A 279 3.00 0.23 9.46
N GLY A 280 1.78 -0.02 8.98
CA GLY A 280 0.62 0.85 9.20
C GLY A 280 -0.29 0.98 8.00
N GLY A 281 -0.30 2.16 7.39
CA GLY A 281 -1.29 2.64 6.43
C GLY A 281 -2.46 3.37 7.10
N ALA A 282 -3.21 4.12 6.29
CA ALA A 282 -4.34 4.95 6.71
C ALA A 282 -5.43 4.25 7.56
N ASP A 283 -5.66 2.95 7.34
CA ASP A 283 -6.64 2.12 8.07
C ASP A 283 -5.97 1.14 9.07
N GLY A 284 -4.69 1.36 9.39
CA GLY A 284 -3.92 0.52 10.30
C GLY A 284 -4.31 0.67 11.79
N THR A 285 -3.98 -0.34 12.58
CA THR A 285 -4.07 -0.35 14.04
C THR A 285 -2.66 -0.59 14.62
N THR A 286 -1.97 0.50 14.85
CA THR A 286 -0.51 0.60 15.08
C THR A 286 -0.15 1.33 16.38
N VAL A 287 -1.03 1.35 17.38
CA VAL A 287 -0.72 2.02 18.67
C VAL A 287 0.05 1.09 19.60
N PHE A 288 1.08 1.61 20.25
CA PHE A 288 1.74 0.97 21.40
C PHE A 288 1.15 1.48 22.72
N ALA A 289 0.87 0.57 23.65
CA ALA A 289 0.38 0.87 24.99
C ALA A 289 1.51 1.21 25.98
N SER A 290 2.73 0.72 25.73
CA SER A 290 3.90 0.97 26.57
C SER A 290 5.20 0.88 25.77
N GLU A 291 6.27 1.42 26.37
CA GLU A 291 7.64 1.26 25.87
C GLU A 291 8.01 -0.22 25.73
N GLN A 292 7.69 -1.05 26.73
CA GLN A 292 8.02 -2.48 26.70
C GLN A 292 7.32 -3.17 25.53
N GLN A 293 6.09 -2.76 25.21
CA GLN A 293 5.36 -3.32 24.07
C GLN A 293 5.99 -2.92 22.74
N ALA A 294 6.43 -1.66 22.60
CA ALA A 294 7.16 -1.18 21.43
C ALA A 294 8.48 -1.94 21.23
N VAL A 295 9.27 -2.10 22.29
CA VAL A 295 10.54 -2.85 22.25
C VAL A 295 10.32 -4.33 21.90
N ALA A 296 9.32 -4.98 22.51
CA ALA A 296 8.99 -6.37 22.19
C ALA A 296 8.56 -6.53 20.73
N PHE A 297 7.74 -5.60 20.23
CA PHE A 297 7.24 -5.66 18.86
C PHE A 297 8.35 -5.48 17.81
N ALA A 298 9.39 -4.69 18.11
CA ALA A 298 10.58 -4.60 17.24
C ALA A 298 11.25 -5.97 17.05
N THR A 299 11.31 -6.80 18.10
CA THR A 299 11.81 -8.18 18.02
C THR A 299 10.86 -9.05 17.20
N THR A 300 9.55 -8.97 17.45
CA THR A 300 8.53 -9.72 16.68
C THR A 300 8.63 -9.47 15.17
N VAL A 301 8.73 -8.21 14.76
CA VAL A 301 8.84 -7.85 13.34
C VAL A 301 10.18 -8.32 12.75
N TRP A 302 11.26 -8.20 13.53
CA TRP A 302 12.59 -8.68 13.12
C TRP A 302 12.64 -10.20 12.91
N ASP A 303 12.01 -10.97 13.80
CA ASP A 303 12.01 -12.43 13.74
C ASP A 303 11.17 -12.97 12.57
N ILE A 304 9.99 -12.37 12.32
CA ILE A 304 9.07 -12.81 11.27
C ILE A 304 9.56 -12.40 9.87
N PHE A 305 10.10 -11.19 9.72
CA PHE A 305 10.35 -10.59 8.40
C PHE A 305 11.82 -10.24 8.12
N GLY A 306 12.62 -10.04 9.17
CA GLY A 306 14.01 -9.60 9.11
C GLY A 306 15.03 -10.73 9.26
N GLY A 307 16.18 -10.45 9.88
CA GLY A 307 17.26 -11.43 10.06
C GLY A 307 17.08 -12.39 11.24
N GLY A 308 16.02 -12.24 12.03
CA GLY A 308 15.76 -13.04 13.22
C GLY A 308 15.15 -14.42 12.93
N THR A 309 14.76 -15.12 14.00
CA THR A 309 14.23 -16.50 13.94
C THR A 309 12.76 -16.52 14.33
N SER A 310 11.89 -16.73 13.34
CA SER A 310 10.44 -16.84 13.57
C SER A 310 10.06 -18.20 14.16
N ASP A 311 9.24 -18.18 15.22
CA ASP A 311 8.59 -19.36 15.79
C ASP A 311 7.29 -19.74 15.06
N VAL A 312 6.69 -18.80 14.32
CA VAL A 312 5.42 -18.98 13.59
C VAL A 312 5.59 -19.21 12.08
N GLY A 313 6.83 -19.29 11.60
CA GLY A 313 7.11 -19.35 10.16
C GLY A 313 7.14 -17.95 9.52
N ARG A 314 7.44 -17.89 8.22
CA ARG A 314 7.73 -16.62 7.52
C ARG A 314 6.83 -16.45 6.29
N PRO A 315 6.12 -15.32 6.16
CA PRO A 315 5.18 -15.08 5.05
C PRO A 315 5.87 -15.01 3.68
N PHE A 316 7.16 -14.67 3.67
CA PHE A 316 7.97 -14.51 2.46
C PHE A 316 9.03 -15.61 2.32
N GLY A 317 8.79 -16.77 2.94
CA GLY A 317 9.75 -17.87 2.99
C GLY A 317 11.07 -17.44 3.65
N ASN A 318 12.19 -17.86 3.06
CA ASN A 318 13.53 -17.59 3.59
C ASN A 318 14.05 -16.17 3.31
N ASN A 319 13.27 -15.33 2.62
CA ASN A 319 13.71 -13.97 2.33
C ASN A 319 13.81 -13.15 3.61
N LYS A 320 14.93 -12.46 3.76
CA LYS A 320 15.14 -11.39 4.74
C LYS A 320 14.89 -10.07 4.03
N LEU A 321 13.93 -9.28 4.49
CA LEU A 321 13.70 -7.95 3.91
C LEU A 321 14.90 -7.04 4.12
N ASP A 322 14.99 -5.96 3.35
CA ASP A 322 16.06 -4.95 3.47
C ASP A 322 15.78 -3.92 4.55
N GLY A 323 14.59 -3.92 5.14
CA GLY A 323 14.24 -2.93 6.15
C GLY A 323 12.76 -2.84 6.43
N PHE A 324 12.43 -1.81 7.21
CA PHE A 324 11.10 -1.57 7.72
C PHE A 324 10.74 -0.09 7.59
N ASP A 325 9.53 0.16 7.14
CA ASP A 325 8.98 1.49 6.95
C ASP A 325 7.89 1.77 7.98
N ILE A 326 7.92 2.94 8.62
CA ILE A 326 6.91 3.36 9.59
C ILE A 326 5.96 4.33 8.87
N ASP A 327 4.77 3.84 8.54
CA ASP A 327 3.70 4.62 7.92
C ASP A 327 2.46 4.57 8.81
N THR A 328 2.59 5.10 10.02
CA THR A 328 1.46 5.20 10.95
C THR A 328 0.73 6.51 10.75
N GLU A 329 -0.59 6.45 10.62
CA GLU A 329 -1.43 7.64 10.38
C GLU A 329 -2.44 7.90 11.51
N GLN A 330 -2.27 7.23 12.65
CA GLN A 330 -3.23 7.25 13.76
C GLN A 330 -3.14 8.48 14.66
N LYS A 331 -2.23 9.43 14.38
CA LYS A 331 -2.01 10.64 15.17
C LYS A 331 -1.66 10.35 16.63
N ASN A 332 -0.90 9.27 16.83
CA ASN A 332 -0.42 8.84 18.13
C ASN A 332 1.08 8.52 18.04
N PRO A 333 1.96 9.44 18.48
CA PRO A 333 3.40 9.29 18.36
C PRO A 333 4.03 8.46 19.49
N ALA A 334 3.23 7.99 20.45
CA ALA A 334 3.75 7.35 21.65
C ALA A 334 4.59 6.12 21.33
N TYR A 335 5.77 6.06 21.95
CA TYR A 335 6.72 4.94 21.93
C TYR A 335 7.37 4.60 20.57
N TYR A 336 7.11 5.38 19.52
CA TYR A 336 7.76 5.15 18.22
C TYR A 336 9.28 5.38 18.26
N THR A 337 9.78 6.30 19.07
CA THR A 337 11.23 6.44 19.32
C THR A 337 11.80 5.16 19.93
N ASN A 338 11.16 4.60 20.96
CA ASN A 338 11.59 3.34 21.58
C ASN A 338 11.55 2.17 20.58
N PHE A 339 10.48 2.07 19.77
CA PHE A 339 10.36 1.08 18.71
C PHE A 339 11.52 1.19 17.70
N THR A 340 11.78 2.40 17.18
CA THR A 340 12.84 2.65 16.19
C THR A 340 14.22 2.32 16.73
N THR A 341 14.54 2.74 17.96
CA THR A 341 15.82 2.42 18.59
C THR A 341 15.97 0.91 18.81
N ALA A 342 14.92 0.23 19.31
CA ALA A 342 14.95 -1.22 19.51
C ALA A 342 15.09 -1.99 18.19
N LEU A 343 14.39 -1.56 17.13
CA LEU A 343 14.49 -2.15 15.81
C LEU A 343 15.89 -1.97 15.21
N ARG A 344 16.51 -0.80 15.39
CA ARG A 344 17.90 -0.60 14.96
C ARG A 344 18.86 -1.55 15.68
N GLN A 345 18.63 -1.82 16.97
CA GLN A 345 19.44 -2.75 17.75
C GLN A 345 19.29 -4.19 17.25
N THR A 346 18.12 -4.63 16.79
CA THR A 346 17.97 -6.00 16.27
C THR A 346 18.81 -6.25 15.03
N PHE A 347 19.05 -5.22 14.21
CA PHE A 347 19.87 -5.34 13.00
C PHE A 347 21.31 -5.77 13.29
N THR A 348 21.85 -5.48 14.49
CA THR A 348 23.22 -5.90 14.86
C THR A 348 23.36 -7.41 15.02
N GLN A 349 22.24 -8.14 15.10
CA GLN A 349 22.20 -9.60 15.18
C GLN A 349 22.50 -10.28 13.83
N ASP A 350 22.39 -9.55 12.72
CA ASP A 350 22.73 -10.04 11.38
C ASP A 350 23.69 -9.08 10.66
N PRO A 351 25.01 -9.22 10.88
CA PRO A 351 26.01 -8.36 10.25
C PRO A 351 26.24 -8.67 8.76
N SER A 352 25.59 -9.70 8.20
CA SER A 352 25.79 -10.11 6.81
C SER A 352 25.11 -9.19 5.79
N LYS A 353 24.21 -8.33 6.26
CA LYS A 353 23.36 -7.47 5.43
C LYS A 353 23.16 -6.12 6.10
N THR A 354 23.09 -5.05 5.29
CA THR A 354 22.66 -3.73 5.76
C THR A 354 21.14 -3.66 5.72
N TYR A 355 20.55 -3.23 6.84
CA TYR A 355 19.11 -3.04 7.00
C TYR A 355 18.78 -1.56 7.20
N TYR A 356 17.63 -1.15 6.67
CA TYR A 356 17.19 0.25 6.65
C TYR A 356 15.90 0.45 7.46
N ILE A 357 15.75 1.64 8.04
CA ILE A 357 14.49 2.12 8.62
C ILE A 357 14.05 3.36 7.86
N SER A 358 12.77 3.44 7.53
CA SER A 358 12.17 4.63 6.95
C SER A 358 10.91 5.08 7.67
N ALA A 359 10.46 6.30 7.36
CA ALA A 359 9.17 6.82 7.79
C ALA A 359 8.44 7.58 6.68
N ALA A 360 7.12 7.59 6.77
CA ALA A 360 6.20 8.27 5.86
C ALA A 360 5.35 9.34 6.56
N PRO A 361 5.93 10.39 7.16
CA PRO A 361 5.14 11.45 7.76
C PRO A 361 4.33 12.21 6.69
N GLN A 362 3.22 12.83 7.09
CA GLN A 362 2.53 13.78 6.23
C GLN A 362 3.28 15.13 6.19
N CYS A 363 3.03 15.98 5.18
CA CYS A 363 3.74 17.27 5.08
C CYS A 363 3.45 18.32 6.17
N PRO A 364 2.31 18.32 6.92
CA PRO A 364 2.14 19.19 8.08
C PRO A 364 3.17 18.90 9.17
N ARG A 365 3.63 19.96 9.83
CA ARG A 365 4.70 19.89 10.84
C ARG A 365 4.24 20.42 12.21
N PRO A 366 4.61 19.77 13.32
CA PRO A 366 5.21 18.42 13.37
C PRO A 366 4.21 17.37 12.87
N ASP A 367 4.72 16.24 12.37
CA ASP A 367 3.86 15.09 12.07
C ASP A 367 3.22 14.58 13.37
N ALA A 368 1.94 14.22 13.30
CA ALA A 368 1.16 13.86 14.47
C ALA A 368 1.33 12.38 14.89
N SER A 369 1.91 11.54 14.04
CA SER A 369 1.97 10.09 14.22
C SER A 369 3.40 9.58 14.40
N ILE A 370 4.39 10.22 13.79
CA ILE A 370 5.79 9.80 13.82
C ILE A 370 6.60 10.95 14.43
N PRO A 371 7.21 10.76 15.61
CA PRO A 371 7.91 11.85 16.27
C PRO A 371 9.26 12.15 15.57
N LEU A 372 9.64 13.42 15.56
CA LEU A 372 10.83 13.90 14.82
C LEU A 372 12.13 13.27 15.31
N ASP A 373 12.25 13.01 16.60
CA ASP A 373 13.41 12.35 17.21
C ASP A 373 13.61 10.93 16.66
N ALA A 374 12.53 10.15 16.48
CA ALA A 374 12.58 8.85 15.84
C ALA A 374 13.04 8.97 14.38
N MET A 375 12.45 9.90 13.61
CA MET A 375 12.79 10.10 12.19
C MET A 375 14.25 10.49 11.98
N GLN A 376 14.85 11.26 12.91
CA GLN A 376 16.26 11.64 12.85
C GLN A 376 17.23 10.45 12.99
N GLU A 377 16.78 9.29 13.48
CA GLU A 377 17.56 8.04 13.60
C GLU A 377 17.35 7.06 12.42
N MET A 378 16.51 7.45 11.45
CA MET A 378 16.17 6.63 10.29
C MET A 378 17.12 6.86 9.11
N ASP A 379 17.02 6.01 8.11
CA ASP A 379 17.82 6.12 6.88
C ASP A 379 17.12 6.98 5.83
N PHE A 380 15.80 6.83 5.72
CA PHE A 380 14.96 7.51 4.72
C PHE A 380 13.72 8.11 5.39
N VAL A 381 13.28 9.27 4.91
CA VAL A 381 12.00 9.87 5.28
C VAL A 381 11.34 10.35 4.00
N TRP A 382 10.25 9.71 3.58
CA TRP A 382 9.45 10.15 2.44
C TRP A 382 8.23 10.90 2.93
N VAL A 383 8.39 12.22 3.08
CA VAL A 383 7.29 13.11 3.47
C VAL A 383 6.21 13.06 2.39
N GLN A 384 4.99 12.74 2.78
CA GLN A 384 3.82 12.72 1.91
C GLN A 384 3.41 14.17 1.58
N PHE A 385 3.98 14.73 0.51
CA PHE A 385 3.62 16.07 0.00
C PHE A 385 2.37 16.01 -0.87
N TYR A 386 1.31 15.40 -0.34
CA TYR A 386 0.00 15.30 -0.96
C TYR A 386 -1.08 15.25 0.12
N ASN A 387 -2.34 15.45 -0.29
CA ASN A 387 -3.54 15.46 0.58
C ASN A 387 -3.54 16.51 1.72
N ASN A 388 -2.67 17.53 1.68
CA ASN A 388 -2.42 18.45 2.79
C ASN A 388 -2.34 19.94 2.36
N GLY A 389 -3.07 20.32 1.31
CA GLY A 389 -3.22 21.71 0.89
C GLY A 389 -1.91 22.35 0.41
N ASP A 390 -1.53 23.48 1.00
CA ASP A 390 -0.42 24.33 0.52
C ASP A 390 0.96 23.67 0.60
N CYS A 391 1.13 22.61 1.42
CA CYS A 391 2.38 21.84 1.42
C CYS A 391 2.43 20.71 0.39
N ASN A 392 1.39 20.51 -0.43
CA ASN A 392 1.44 19.53 -1.52
C ASN A 392 2.50 19.90 -2.56
N VAL A 393 3.14 18.91 -3.16
CA VAL A 393 4.05 19.15 -4.28
C VAL A 393 3.30 19.81 -5.44
N GLY A 394 3.89 20.87 -5.99
CA GLY A 394 3.27 21.73 -7.01
C GLY A 394 2.52 22.94 -6.47
N GLU A 395 2.23 23.00 -5.17
CA GLU A 395 1.58 24.15 -4.52
C GLU A 395 2.59 25.20 -4.03
N SER A 396 2.11 26.41 -3.71
CA SER A 396 2.96 27.54 -3.33
C SER A 396 3.81 27.31 -2.08
N GLY A 397 3.28 26.61 -1.09
CA GLY A 397 3.95 26.31 0.18
C GLY A 397 4.91 25.13 0.13
N PHE A 398 4.94 24.36 -0.97
CA PHE A 398 5.77 23.16 -1.11
C PHE A 398 7.25 23.41 -0.80
N MET A 399 7.85 24.42 -1.45
CA MET A 399 9.29 24.68 -1.33
C MET A 399 9.68 25.12 0.09
N ALA A 400 8.80 25.88 0.75
CA ALA A 400 8.99 26.27 2.14
C ALA A 400 8.89 25.06 3.07
N SER A 401 7.89 24.20 2.86
CA SER A 401 7.69 22.96 3.63
C SER A 401 8.87 21.99 3.46
N LEU A 402 9.32 21.76 2.22
CA LEU A 402 10.48 20.92 1.91
C LEU A 402 11.75 21.41 2.62
N THR A 403 12.04 22.71 2.52
CA THR A 403 13.21 23.32 3.16
C THR A 403 13.14 23.17 4.67
N ALA A 404 11.96 23.37 5.25
CA ALA A 404 11.76 23.20 6.67
C ALA A 404 12.00 21.73 7.07
N TRP A 405 11.37 20.75 6.39
CA TRP A 405 11.54 19.32 6.66
C TRP A 405 13.00 18.89 6.56
N SER A 406 13.72 19.36 5.55
CA SER A 406 15.16 19.11 5.41
C SER A 406 15.95 19.61 6.63
N GLY A 407 15.64 20.81 7.13
CA GLY A 407 16.24 21.39 8.32
C GLY A 407 15.95 20.59 9.60
N ASP A 408 14.70 20.22 9.82
CA ASP A 408 14.29 19.41 10.99
C ASP A 408 15.03 18.06 11.00
N LEU A 409 15.09 17.37 9.86
CA LEU A 409 15.70 16.04 9.75
C LEU A 409 17.24 16.08 9.89
N SER A 410 17.89 17.18 9.49
CA SER A 410 19.35 17.34 9.56
C SER A 410 19.83 18.05 10.84
N ALA A 411 18.93 18.45 11.75
CA ALA A 411 19.28 19.22 12.94
C ALA A 411 20.29 18.53 13.89
N LYS A 412 20.43 17.20 13.82
CA LYS A 412 21.37 16.39 14.64
C LYS A 412 22.56 15.82 13.85
N GLY A 413 22.79 16.27 12.61
CA GLY A 413 23.90 15.79 11.78
C GLY A 413 23.50 15.58 10.32
N ALA A 414 23.99 14.52 9.69
CA ALA A 414 23.64 14.23 8.29
C ALA A 414 22.15 13.88 8.11
N GLY A 415 21.51 13.31 9.14
CA GLY A 415 20.10 12.92 9.14
C GLY A 415 19.74 11.83 8.12
N PRO A 416 18.45 11.46 8.05
CA PRO A 416 17.92 10.62 6.98
C PRO A 416 17.96 11.34 5.63
N GLN A 417 17.88 10.59 4.54
CA GLN A 417 17.56 11.16 3.24
C GLN A 417 16.07 11.51 3.16
N LEU A 418 15.76 12.75 2.83
CA LEU A 418 14.43 13.28 2.58
C LEU A 418 13.99 12.97 1.13
N TYR A 419 12.87 12.27 0.99
CA TYR A 419 12.23 11.98 -0.27
C TYR A 419 10.95 12.81 -0.42
N ILE A 420 10.65 13.20 -1.65
CA ILE A 420 9.39 13.87 -2.00
C ILE A 420 8.35 12.80 -2.25
N GLY A 421 7.42 12.59 -1.32
CA GLY A 421 6.29 11.69 -1.52
C GLY A 421 5.22 12.34 -2.39
N GLY A 422 4.77 11.65 -3.43
CA GLY A 422 3.70 12.09 -4.32
C GLY A 422 2.84 10.92 -4.82
N PRO A 423 1.60 11.18 -5.25
CA PRO A 423 0.76 10.17 -5.88
C PRO A 423 1.24 9.89 -7.30
N ALA A 424 1.00 8.66 -7.77
CA ALA A 424 1.40 8.18 -9.07
C ALA A 424 0.39 8.45 -10.20
N CYS A 425 -0.83 8.86 -9.86
CA CYS A 425 -1.87 9.22 -10.81
C CYS A 425 -2.82 10.27 -10.23
N GLU A 426 -3.52 11.00 -11.10
CA GLU A 426 -4.46 12.06 -10.73
C GLU A 426 -5.59 11.57 -9.82
N THR A 427 -6.09 10.35 -10.05
CA THR A 427 -7.19 9.75 -9.28
C THR A 427 -6.73 8.97 -8.04
N CYS A 428 -5.42 8.75 -7.89
CA CYS A 428 -4.82 7.94 -6.82
C CYS A 428 -4.73 8.67 -5.48
N GLY A 429 -4.78 10.00 -5.53
CA GLY A 429 -4.88 10.87 -4.36
C GLY A 429 -5.68 12.11 -4.74
N PRO A 430 -6.53 12.65 -3.85
CA PRO A 430 -7.38 13.79 -4.19
C PRO A 430 -6.57 15.03 -4.62
N HIS A 431 -5.32 15.19 -4.17
CA HIS A 431 -4.47 16.35 -4.46
C HIS A 431 -2.97 15.99 -4.48
N GLY A 432 -2.15 16.76 -5.21
CA GLY A 432 -0.68 16.65 -5.20
C GLY A 432 -0.06 15.79 -6.31
N PHE A 433 -0.86 15.33 -7.29
CA PHE A 433 -0.31 14.70 -8.49
C PHE A 433 0.38 15.73 -9.37
N LEU A 434 1.62 15.43 -9.77
CA LEU A 434 2.33 16.20 -10.80
C LEU A 434 2.04 15.59 -12.16
N GLU A 435 1.44 16.36 -13.05
CA GLU A 435 1.39 16.02 -14.47
C GLU A 435 2.79 15.71 -15.00
N PRO A 436 2.96 14.76 -15.94
CA PRO A 436 4.29 14.35 -16.42
C PRO A 436 5.19 15.51 -16.89
N THR A 437 4.60 16.55 -17.49
CA THR A 437 5.33 17.74 -17.95
C THR A 437 5.78 18.65 -16.80
N ALA A 438 5.17 18.56 -15.62
CA ALA A 438 5.50 19.33 -14.43
C ALA A 438 6.55 18.64 -13.54
N VAL A 439 6.75 17.33 -13.69
CA VAL A 439 7.69 16.54 -12.87
C VAL A 439 9.13 17.08 -12.97
N ALA A 440 9.65 17.26 -14.18
CA ALA A 440 11.03 17.72 -14.38
C ALA A 440 11.26 19.15 -13.84
N PRO A 441 10.42 20.16 -14.15
CA PRO A 441 10.54 21.48 -13.52
C PRO A 441 10.48 21.45 -11.99
N ALA A 442 9.61 20.63 -11.39
CA ALA A 442 9.50 20.52 -9.94
C ALA A 442 10.79 19.94 -9.31
N ILE A 443 11.32 18.85 -9.86
CA ILE A 443 12.57 18.24 -9.36
C ILE A 443 13.76 19.17 -9.57
N GLN A 444 13.83 19.90 -10.69
CA GLN A 444 14.86 20.92 -10.91
C GLN A 444 14.79 22.05 -9.88
N ALA A 445 13.58 22.50 -9.52
CA ALA A 445 13.40 23.50 -8.47
C ALA A 445 13.90 22.99 -7.11
N VAL A 446 13.61 21.72 -6.78
CA VAL A 446 14.15 21.04 -5.58
C VAL A 446 15.67 21.02 -5.61
N HIS A 447 16.30 20.54 -6.68
CA HIS A 447 17.76 20.49 -6.76
C HIS A 447 18.40 21.89 -6.65
N SER A 448 17.74 22.92 -7.16
CA SER A 448 18.20 24.31 -7.11
C SER A 448 18.24 24.89 -5.68
N THR A 449 17.56 24.26 -4.70
CA THR A 449 17.67 24.64 -3.29
C THR A 449 19.04 24.32 -2.69
N GLY A 450 19.77 23.37 -3.26
CA GLY A 450 21.06 22.91 -2.75
C GLY A 450 20.99 22.09 -1.45
N LEU A 451 19.80 21.67 -1.01
CA LEU A 451 19.59 20.83 0.18
C LEU A 451 20.35 19.50 0.03
N LYS A 452 21.18 19.15 1.02
CA LYS A 452 22.14 18.04 0.92
C LYS A 452 21.58 16.67 1.28
N ASN A 453 20.43 16.63 1.94
CA ASN A 453 19.79 15.40 2.35
C ASN A 453 18.60 15.02 1.46
N VAL A 454 18.39 15.64 0.31
CA VAL A 454 17.35 15.19 -0.64
C VAL A 454 17.80 13.90 -1.31
N GLY A 455 17.05 12.80 -1.09
CA GLY A 455 17.33 11.46 -1.60
C GLY A 455 16.60 11.08 -2.89
N GLY A 456 15.55 11.83 -3.25
CA GLY A 456 14.80 11.65 -4.49
C GLY A 456 13.29 11.67 -4.25
N MET A 457 12.55 10.78 -4.92
CA MET A 457 11.08 10.78 -4.92
C MET A 457 10.50 9.44 -4.46
N MET A 458 9.36 9.48 -3.78
CA MET A 458 8.58 8.31 -3.40
C MET A 458 7.21 8.40 -4.06
N LEU A 459 6.70 7.29 -4.61
CA LEU A 459 5.40 7.23 -5.27
C LEU A 459 4.41 6.32 -4.55
N TRP A 460 3.21 6.85 -4.35
CA TRP A 460 2.00 6.12 -3.98
C TRP A 460 1.12 5.89 -5.24
N ASP A 461 1.09 4.71 -5.85
CA ASP A 461 1.97 3.56 -5.63
C ASP A 461 2.61 3.05 -6.94
N GLY A 462 3.47 2.04 -6.84
CA GLY A 462 4.25 1.54 -7.97
C GLY A 462 3.40 0.89 -9.06
N SER A 463 2.30 0.23 -8.71
CA SER A 463 1.38 -0.39 -9.68
C SER A 463 0.69 0.67 -10.51
N GLU A 464 0.23 1.74 -9.86
CA GLU A 464 -0.35 2.91 -10.52
C GLU A 464 0.67 3.62 -11.41
N ALA A 465 1.89 3.84 -10.91
CA ALA A 465 2.94 4.51 -11.67
C ALA A 465 3.40 3.70 -12.90
N MET A 466 3.36 2.37 -12.81
CA MET A 466 3.68 1.46 -13.91
C MET A 466 2.66 1.54 -15.04
N LEU A 467 1.36 1.60 -14.72
CA LEU A 467 0.29 1.65 -15.72
C LEU A 467 0.01 3.07 -16.23
N ASN A 468 0.33 4.10 -15.45
CA ASN A 468 0.12 5.48 -15.86
C ASN A 468 1.08 5.88 -17.00
N THR A 469 0.52 6.01 -18.21
CA THR A 469 1.19 6.46 -19.42
C THR A 469 0.56 7.72 -20.02
N ASN A 470 -0.40 8.33 -19.29
CA ASN A 470 -1.14 9.50 -19.76
C ASN A 470 -0.21 10.70 -19.80
N GLY A 471 -0.07 11.35 -20.96
CA GLY A 471 0.76 12.55 -21.10
C GLY A 471 2.28 12.33 -20.99
N THR A 472 2.75 11.08 -20.92
CA THR A 472 4.17 10.74 -20.69
C THR A 472 4.99 10.57 -21.97
N GLY A 473 4.36 10.59 -23.15
CA GLY A 473 5.02 10.33 -24.43
C GLY A 473 5.42 8.86 -24.62
N GLY A 474 4.63 7.92 -24.11
CA GLY A 474 4.85 6.47 -24.27
C GLY A 474 5.73 5.84 -23.19
N LYS A 475 6.08 6.59 -22.14
CA LYS A 475 6.81 6.12 -20.96
C LYS A 475 5.84 5.77 -19.83
N THR A 476 6.26 4.96 -18.87
CA THR A 476 5.52 4.85 -17.59
C THR A 476 5.79 6.09 -16.73
N TYR A 477 4.92 6.38 -15.77
CA TYR A 477 5.17 7.47 -14.82
C TYR A 477 6.43 7.21 -13.98
N LEU A 478 6.74 5.93 -13.70
CA LEU A 478 8.01 5.53 -13.09
C LEU A 478 9.22 6.06 -13.87
N GLN A 479 9.21 5.88 -15.18
CA GLN A 479 10.30 6.32 -16.06
C GLN A 479 10.38 7.84 -16.19
N VAL A 480 9.23 8.53 -16.15
CA VAL A 480 9.19 10.01 -16.17
C VAL A 480 9.85 10.56 -14.91
N VAL A 481 9.49 10.05 -13.73
CA VAL A 481 10.07 10.50 -12.46
C VAL A 481 11.56 10.17 -12.40
N LYS A 482 11.98 8.95 -12.76
CA LYS A 482 13.40 8.58 -12.74
C LYS A 482 14.23 9.46 -13.67
N ALA A 483 13.74 9.72 -14.89
CA ALA A 483 14.44 10.58 -15.85
C ALA A 483 14.55 12.03 -15.40
N ALA A 484 13.68 12.51 -14.51
CA ALA A 484 13.79 13.84 -13.92
C ALA A 484 14.76 13.89 -12.72
N LEU A 485 14.94 12.75 -12.03
CA LEU A 485 15.88 12.60 -10.93
C LEU A 485 17.34 12.48 -11.40
N THR A 486 17.58 11.82 -12.54
CA THR A 486 18.92 11.57 -13.12
C THR A 486 19.32 12.63 -14.14
#